data_AF-D2MN54-F1
#
_entry.id   AF-D2MN54-F1
#
_cell.length_a   1.000
_cell.length_b   1.000
_cell.length_c   1.000
_cell.angle_alpha   90.00
_cell.angle_beta   90.00
_cell.angle_gamma   90.00
#
_symmetry.space_group_name_H-M   'P 1'
#
loop_
_entity.id
_entity.type
_entity.pdbx_description
1 polymer ?
#
loop_
_entity_poly.entity_id
_entity_poly.type
_entity_poly.pdbx_seq_one_letter_code
_entity_poly.pdbx_strand_id
1 'polypeptide(L)'
;MKYQQVGFRPFKNKLCVLPVTDSIRPQLADYDQYQDIQSVMVYGYVDHEDGFCFEVISLSKDNESFYEENEVPSVCYESDEILEVDIEILDNFDLENHYFEKILQIQNNQDCASLKWTRELKYLDEYRDFHHIDDVRIYFSLENRATEELWARLEAMIGNDFKVCLLEEPSSSEHHRGQEIILHLLTKKDGKKVLSNVQVERGNDFKV
;
A
#
# COMPACT_ATOMS: atom_id res chain seq x y z
N MET A 1 -1.89 14.63 -10.33
CA MET A 1 -2.68 14.45 -9.07
C MET A 1 -1.72 14.06 -7.96
N LYS A 2 -2.04 14.33 -6.69
CA LYS A 2 -1.10 14.07 -5.58
C LYS A 2 -1.51 12.85 -4.77
N TYR A 3 -0.54 12.10 -4.26
CA TYR A 3 -0.82 10.91 -3.45
C TYR A 3 -1.71 11.26 -2.25
N GLN A 4 -1.40 12.35 -1.54
CA GLN A 4 -2.17 12.86 -0.40
C GLN A 4 -3.68 13.04 -0.67
N GLN A 5 -4.07 13.25 -1.94
CA GLN A 5 -5.46 13.55 -2.31
C GLN A 5 -6.28 12.31 -2.65
N VAL A 6 -5.64 11.26 -3.14
CA VAL A 6 -6.34 10.12 -3.77
C VAL A 6 -5.91 8.76 -3.24
N GLY A 7 -4.84 8.70 -2.44
CA GLY A 7 -4.26 7.48 -1.89
C GLY A 7 -3.71 6.55 -2.97
N PHE A 8 -3.50 5.29 -2.60
CA PHE A 8 -2.81 4.32 -3.46
C PHE A 8 -3.59 3.84 -4.70
N ARG A 9 -4.93 3.87 -4.66
CA ARG A 9 -5.75 3.14 -5.67
C ARG A 9 -5.48 3.54 -7.12
N PRO A 10 -5.36 4.83 -7.48
CA PRO A 10 -5.12 5.22 -8.87
C PRO A 10 -3.74 4.80 -9.38
N PHE A 11 -2.76 4.69 -8.49
CA PHE A 11 -1.36 4.44 -8.84
C PHE A 11 -0.97 2.97 -8.74
N LYS A 12 -1.75 2.16 -8.02
CA LYS A 12 -1.44 0.73 -7.83
C LYS A 12 -1.41 0.00 -9.16
N ASN A 13 -0.28 -0.67 -9.41
CA ASN A 13 0.01 -1.43 -10.61
C ASN A 13 -0.03 -0.59 -11.89
N LYS A 14 0.40 0.67 -11.80
CA LYS A 14 0.42 1.62 -12.92
C LYS A 14 1.78 2.27 -13.09
N LEU A 15 2.16 2.49 -14.35
CA LEU A 15 3.25 3.40 -14.69
C LEU A 15 2.80 4.84 -14.43
N CYS A 16 3.68 5.61 -13.82
CA CYS A 16 3.45 7.00 -13.47
C CYS A 16 4.69 7.84 -13.81
N VAL A 17 4.52 9.16 -13.94
CA VAL A 17 5.60 10.13 -14.07
C VAL A 17 5.55 11.10 -12.90
N LEU A 18 6.74 11.36 -12.35
CA LEU A 18 6.95 12.34 -11.29
C LEU A 18 7.94 13.39 -11.79
N PRO A 19 7.64 14.69 -11.66
CA PRO A 19 8.62 15.72 -11.91
C PRO A 19 9.74 15.62 -10.86
N VAL A 20 10.99 15.85 -11.26
CA VAL A 20 12.11 15.90 -10.32
C VAL A 20 12.02 17.17 -9.49
N THR A 21 11.55 17.03 -8.26
CA THR A 21 11.54 18.05 -7.22
C THR A 21 12.82 18.02 -6.39
N ASP A 22 12.96 18.99 -5.47
CA ASP A 22 14.06 18.98 -4.49
C ASP A 22 14.02 17.77 -3.55
N SER A 23 12.87 17.13 -3.35
CA SER A 23 12.75 15.89 -2.56
C SER A 23 13.18 14.64 -3.33
N ILE A 24 12.97 14.62 -4.65
CA ILE A 24 13.31 13.48 -5.53
C ILE A 24 14.78 13.53 -5.95
N ARG A 25 15.30 14.73 -6.26
CA ARG A 25 16.64 14.92 -6.85
C ARG A 25 17.79 14.26 -6.07
N PRO A 26 17.86 14.30 -4.72
CA PRO A 26 18.96 13.70 -3.98
C PRO A 26 19.11 12.19 -4.21
N GLN A 27 18.00 11.47 -4.43
CA GLN A 27 18.03 10.02 -4.66
C GLN A 27 18.56 9.65 -6.06
N LEU A 28 18.71 10.63 -6.95
CA LEU A 28 19.28 10.46 -8.30
C LEU A 28 20.76 10.85 -8.40
N ALA A 29 21.39 11.26 -7.29
CA ALA A 29 22.73 11.89 -7.30
C ALA A 29 23.85 11.00 -7.87
N ASP A 30 23.68 9.68 -7.84
CA ASP A 30 24.65 8.71 -8.37
C ASP A 30 24.59 8.56 -9.90
N TYR A 31 23.67 9.26 -10.59
CA TYR A 31 23.56 9.21 -12.05
C TYR A 31 24.37 10.32 -12.73
N ASP A 32 25.25 9.97 -13.67
CA ASP A 32 26.19 10.90 -14.33
C ASP A 32 25.52 12.11 -15.03
N GLN A 33 24.20 12.05 -15.28
CA GLN A 33 23.42 13.12 -15.92
C GLN A 33 22.26 13.64 -15.05
N TYR A 34 22.30 13.45 -13.73
CA TYR A 34 21.17 13.75 -12.83
C TYR A 34 20.70 15.22 -12.85
N GLN A 35 21.56 16.14 -13.30
CA GLN A 35 21.22 17.55 -13.43
C GLN A 35 20.24 17.83 -14.58
N ASP A 36 20.29 17.03 -15.66
CA ASP A 36 19.47 17.22 -16.86
C ASP A 36 18.14 16.45 -16.79
N ILE A 37 17.91 15.67 -15.74
CA ILE A 37 16.66 14.91 -15.53
C ILE A 37 15.57 15.86 -15.07
N GLN A 38 14.44 15.86 -15.78
CA GLN A 38 13.26 16.67 -15.46
C GLN A 38 12.14 15.85 -14.83
N SER A 39 12.06 14.56 -15.16
CA SER A 39 11.06 13.67 -14.59
C SER A 39 11.58 12.23 -14.50
N VAL A 40 10.92 11.44 -13.65
CA VAL A 40 11.18 10.00 -13.51
C VAL A 40 9.91 9.24 -13.78
N MET A 41 10.01 8.19 -14.57
CA MET A 41 8.95 7.22 -14.74
C MET A 41 9.10 6.14 -13.68
N VAL A 42 8.02 5.87 -12.97
CA VAL A 42 7.97 4.92 -11.87
C VAL A 42 6.84 3.93 -12.05
N TYR A 43 6.88 2.85 -11.28
CA TYR A 43 5.79 1.90 -11.14
C TYR A 43 5.28 1.87 -9.71
N GLY A 44 3.98 2.11 -9.52
CA GLY A 44 3.35 2.07 -8.20
C GLY A 44 3.02 0.64 -7.77
N TYR A 45 3.50 0.21 -6.61
CA TYR A 45 3.24 -1.10 -6.03
C TYR A 45 3.03 -1.03 -4.51
N VAL A 46 2.55 -2.12 -3.92
CA VAL A 46 2.42 -2.23 -2.46
C VAL A 46 3.45 -3.23 -1.97
N ASP A 47 4.47 -2.74 -1.29
CA ASP A 47 5.35 -3.51 -0.45
C ASP A 47 4.62 -3.86 0.86
N HIS A 48 4.81 -5.09 1.34
CA HIS A 48 4.13 -5.54 2.54
C HIS A 48 4.68 -4.91 3.83
N GLU A 49 5.99 -4.62 3.85
CA GLU A 49 6.68 -4.04 4.99
C GLU A 49 6.65 -2.51 4.93
N ASP A 50 7.04 -1.96 3.77
CA ASP A 50 7.29 -0.53 3.57
C ASP A 50 6.03 0.22 3.08
N GLY A 51 4.95 -0.50 2.74
CA GLY A 51 3.69 0.10 2.34
C GLY A 51 3.64 0.45 0.85
N PHE A 52 3.02 1.59 0.50
CA PHE A 52 2.91 1.97 -0.91
C PHE A 52 4.19 2.64 -1.41
N CYS A 53 4.72 2.10 -2.50
CA CYS A 53 6.03 2.44 -3.03
C CYS A 53 5.95 2.75 -4.53
N PHE A 54 6.90 3.54 -5.00
CA PHE A 54 7.09 3.89 -6.41
C PHE A 54 8.52 3.55 -6.85
N GLU A 55 8.68 2.41 -7.55
CA GLU A 55 10.00 2.00 -8.07
C GLU A 55 10.31 2.75 -9.35
N VAL A 56 11.52 3.32 -9.47
CA VAL A 56 11.97 3.98 -10.71
C VAL A 56 12.19 2.96 -11.82
N ILE A 57 11.43 3.13 -12.91
CA ILE A 57 11.55 2.32 -14.13
C ILE A 57 12.54 2.96 -15.09
N SER A 58 12.38 4.26 -15.34
CA SER A 58 13.26 5.03 -16.22
C SER A 58 13.36 6.50 -15.81
N LEU A 59 14.43 7.14 -16.24
CA LEU A 59 14.66 8.57 -16.09
C LEU A 59 14.18 9.27 -17.37
N SER A 60 13.92 10.57 -17.33
CA SER A 60 13.51 11.31 -18.52
C SER A 60 14.04 12.74 -18.54
N LYS A 61 14.46 13.20 -19.71
CA LYS A 61 14.90 14.59 -19.94
C LYS A 61 13.71 15.55 -20.12
N ASP A 62 12.58 15.03 -20.57
CA ASP A 62 11.30 15.73 -20.73
C ASP A 62 10.15 14.74 -20.44
N ASN A 63 8.89 15.01 -20.79
CA ASN A 63 7.80 14.05 -20.53
C ASN A 63 7.66 12.96 -21.62
N GLU A 64 8.51 12.97 -22.65
CA GLU A 64 8.36 12.13 -23.85
C GLU A 64 9.59 11.24 -24.15
N SER A 65 10.75 11.53 -23.55
CA SER A 65 12.04 10.93 -23.89
C SER A 65 12.71 10.21 -22.71
N PHE A 66 12.47 8.90 -22.61
CA PHE A 66 12.99 8.06 -21.53
C PHE A 66 14.38 7.46 -21.83
N TYR A 67 15.21 7.31 -20.81
CA TYR A 67 16.51 6.61 -20.91
C TYR A 67 16.32 5.08 -20.95
N GLU A 68 17.35 4.36 -21.42
CA GLU A 68 17.35 2.89 -21.46
C GLU A 68 17.42 2.28 -20.05
N GLU A 69 16.76 1.12 -19.89
CA GLU A 69 16.55 0.45 -18.59
C GLU A 69 17.85 0.13 -17.84
N ASN A 70 18.91 -0.30 -18.55
CA ASN A 70 20.18 -0.73 -17.96
C ASN A 70 20.97 0.42 -17.30
N GLU A 71 20.55 1.66 -17.55
CA GLU A 71 21.19 2.85 -17.01
C GLU A 71 20.49 3.35 -15.74
N VAL A 72 19.40 2.70 -15.30
CA VAL A 72 18.52 3.21 -14.25
C VAL A 72 18.84 2.53 -12.92
N PRO A 73 19.21 3.27 -11.86
CA PRO A 73 19.44 2.70 -10.54
C PRO A 73 18.15 2.13 -9.94
N SER A 74 18.27 1.13 -9.06
CA SER A 74 17.15 0.69 -8.23
C SER A 74 16.93 1.75 -7.16
N VAL A 75 15.99 2.63 -7.44
CA VAL A 75 15.55 3.72 -6.56
C VAL A 75 14.06 3.52 -6.33
N CYS A 76 13.64 3.62 -5.08
CA CYS A 76 12.27 3.47 -4.66
C CYS A 76 11.90 4.68 -3.81
N TYR A 77 10.77 5.30 -4.14
CA TYR A 77 10.17 6.34 -3.30
C TYR A 77 9.02 5.75 -2.50
N GLU A 78 9.08 5.89 -1.17
CA GLU A 78 7.93 5.60 -0.32
C GLU A 78 6.87 6.69 -0.49
N SER A 79 5.59 6.34 -0.34
CA SER A 79 4.49 7.27 -0.59
C SER A 79 4.48 8.50 0.32
N ASP A 80 5.09 8.41 1.51
CA ASP A 80 5.26 9.50 2.46
C ASP A 80 6.30 10.53 1.99
N GLU A 81 7.35 10.11 1.29
CA GLU A 81 8.40 10.98 0.74
C GLU A 81 7.90 11.88 -0.39
N ILE A 82 6.83 11.47 -1.09
CA ILE A 82 6.31 12.13 -2.28
C ILE A 82 4.84 12.56 -2.18
N LEU A 83 4.31 12.67 -0.96
CA LEU A 83 2.91 13.02 -0.66
C LEU A 83 2.34 14.15 -1.51
N GLU A 84 3.12 15.23 -1.64
CA GLU A 84 2.72 16.48 -2.29
C GLU A 84 3.23 16.61 -3.74
N VAL A 85 3.93 15.60 -4.26
CA VAL A 85 4.42 15.60 -5.65
C VAL A 85 3.25 15.38 -6.59
N ASP A 86 3.24 16.13 -7.70
CA ASP A 86 2.28 15.89 -8.77
C ASP A 86 2.65 14.63 -9.55
N ILE A 87 1.76 13.64 -9.53
CA ILE A 87 1.91 12.36 -10.20
C ILE A 87 0.97 12.32 -11.41
N GLU A 88 1.53 11.98 -12.56
CA GLU A 88 0.80 11.71 -13.80
C GLU A 88 0.75 10.19 -14.03
N ILE A 89 -0.41 9.64 -14.38
CA ILE A 89 -0.55 8.22 -14.71
C ILE A 89 -0.30 8.06 -16.21
N LEU A 90 0.60 7.16 -16.59
CA LEU A 90 0.85 6.81 -17.99
C LEU A 90 0.01 5.61 -18.38
N ASP A 91 -1.07 5.85 -19.12
CA ASP A 91 -1.87 4.80 -19.75
C ASP A 91 -1.36 4.54 -21.17
N ASN A 92 -0.17 3.94 -21.28
CA ASN A 92 0.51 3.67 -22.54
C ASN A 92 0.97 2.21 -22.63
N PHE A 93 0.22 1.42 -23.38
CA PHE A 93 0.45 -0.01 -23.57
C PHE A 93 1.82 -0.32 -24.21
N ASP A 94 2.32 0.54 -25.09
CA ASP A 94 3.62 0.32 -25.74
C ASP A 94 4.76 0.48 -24.73
N LEU A 95 4.65 1.43 -23.79
CA LEU A 95 5.60 1.58 -22.69
C LEU A 95 5.50 0.43 -21.68
N GLU A 96 4.28 0.01 -21.32
CA GLU A 96 4.08 -1.15 -20.44
C GLU A 96 4.71 -2.42 -21.02
N ASN A 97 4.58 -2.64 -22.34
CA ASN A 97 5.23 -3.76 -23.02
C ASN A 97 6.75 -3.61 -23.10
N HIS A 98 7.24 -2.39 -23.35
CA HIS A 98 8.67 -2.13 -23.44
C HIS A 98 9.39 -2.46 -22.13
N TYR A 99 8.81 -2.07 -20.98
CA TYR A 99 9.36 -2.30 -19.65
C TYR A 99 8.77 -3.52 -18.93
N PHE A 100 8.15 -4.45 -19.68
CA PHE A 100 7.39 -5.57 -19.11
C PHE A 100 8.22 -6.43 -18.16
N GLU A 101 9.46 -6.75 -18.53
CA GLU A 101 10.33 -7.61 -17.70
C GLU A 101 10.65 -6.97 -16.35
N LYS A 102 10.95 -5.66 -16.31
CA LYS A 102 11.19 -4.92 -15.06
C LYS A 102 9.92 -4.85 -14.20
N ILE A 103 8.79 -4.54 -14.81
CA ILE A 103 7.49 -4.51 -14.12
C ILE A 103 7.17 -5.88 -13.52
N LEU A 104 7.39 -6.95 -14.28
CA LEU A 104 7.17 -8.32 -13.83
C LEU A 104 8.12 -8.70 -12.68
N GLN A 105 9.38 -8.27 -12.75
CA GLN A 105 10.33 -8.46 -11.65
C GLN A 105 9.87 -7.76 -10.36
N ILE A 106 9.42 -6.51 -10.45
CA ILE A 106 8.89 -5.77 -9.29
C ILE A 106 7.68 -6.49 -8.71
N GLN A 107 6.72 -6.88 -9.56
CA GLN A 107 5.53 -7.62 -9.14
C GLN A 107 5.89 -8.96 -8.48
N ASN A 108 6.85 -9.70 -9.02
CA ASN A 108 7.24 -11.00 -8.45
C ASN A 108 7.96 -10.88 -7.11
N ASN A 109 8.72 -9.79 -6.90
CA ASN A 109 9.45 -9.57 -5.67
C ASN A 109 8.56 -9.04 -4.55
N GLN A 110 7.60 -8.16 -4.89
CA GLN A 110 6.89 -7.35 -3.89
C GLN A 110 5.42 -7.73 -3.71
N ASP A 111 4.81 -8.43 -4.68
CA ASP A 111 3.39 -8.72 -4.61
C ASP A 111 3.10 -9.97 -3.77
N CYS A 112 2.74 -9.76 -2.51
CA CYS A 112 2.25 -10.81 -1.64
C CYS A 112 0.90 -11.35 -2.16
N ALA A 113 0.93 -12.49 -2.85
CA ALA A 113 -0.22 -13.06 -3.54
C ALA A 113 -1.44 -13.29 -2.62
N SER A 114 -1.23 -13.57 -1.33
CA SER A 114 -2.30 -13.74 -0.33
C SER A 114 -3.05 -12.44 0.00
N LEU A 115 -2.48 -11.27 -0.34
CA LEU A 115 -3.00 -9.95 0.00
C LEU A 115 -3.58 -9.18 -1.19
N LYS A 116 -3.29 -9.62 -2.43
CA LYS A 116 -3.85 -9.01 -3.65
C LYS A 116 -5.36 -8.75 -3.55
N TRP A 117 -6.11 -9.73 -3.03
CA TRP A 117 -7.57 -9.63 -2.90
C TRP A 117 -7.98 -8.68 -1.79
N THR A 118 -7.25 -8.62 -0.68
CA THR A 118 -7.61 -7.72 0.42
C THR A 118 -7.51 -6.27 -0.04
N ARG A 119 -6.47 -5.93 -0.81
CA ARG A 119 -6.22 -4.60 -1.40
C ARG A 119 -7.35 -4.12 -2.34
N GLU A 120 -8.20 -5.02 -2.84
CA GLU A 120 -9.40 -4.68 -3.63
C GLU A 120 -10.65 -4.35 -2.78
N LEU A 121 -10.64 -4.68 -1.49
CA LEU A 121 -11.79 -4.50 -0.59
C LEU A 121 -11.94 -3.04 -0.18
N LYS A 122 -12.68 -2.25 -0.98
CA LYS A 122 -12.92 -0.81 -0.74
C LYS A 122 -13.48 -0.45 0.63
N TYR A 123 -14.22 -1.37 1.27
CA TYR A 123 -14.75 -1.13 2.61
C TYR A 123 -13.66 -1.13 3.70
N LEU A 124 -12.46 -1.64 3.41
CA LEU A 124 -11.32 -1.55 4.32
C LEU A 124 -10.60 -0.21 4.21
N ASP A 125 -10.81 0.57 3.14
CA ASP A 125 -10.04 1.79 2.88
C ASP A 125 -10.16 2.84 4.00
N GLU A 126 -11.32 2.93 4.66
CA GLU A 126 -11.51 3.85 5.80
C GLU A 126 -10.75 3.43 7.07
N TYR A 127 -10.28 2.17 7.12
CA TYR A 127 -9.55 1.59 8.24
C TYR A 127 -8.07 1.40 7.91
N ARG A 128 -7.65 1.52 6.66
CA ARG A 128 -6.24 1.33 6.27
C ARG A 128 -5.39 2.50 6.75
N ASP A 129 -4.15 2.19 7.10
CA ASP A 129 -3.14 3.23 7.15
C ASP A 129 -2.97 3.82 5.74
N PHE A 130 -2.74 5.14 5.70
CA PHE A 130 -2.69 5.87 4.45
C PHE A 130 -1.45 5.52 3.61
N HIS A 131 -0.36 5.11 4.27
CA HIS A 131 0.93 4.78 3.66
C HIS A 131 1.18 3.28 3.66
N HIS A 132 0.93 2.62 4.79
CA HIS A 132 1.05 1.17 4.94
C HIS A 132 -0.26 0.49 4.62
N ILE A 133 -0.51 0.27 3.33
CA ILE A 133 -1.83 -0.14 2.83
C ILE A 133 -2.32 -1.41 3.50
N ASP A 134 -1.46 -2.37 3.83
CA ASP A 134 -1.85 -3.62 4.48
C ASP A 134 -2.09 -3.49 5.99
N ASP A 135 -1.77 -2.35 6.61
CA ASP A 135 -2.06 -2.04 8.00
C ASP A 135 -3.48 -1.50 8.12
N VAL A 136 -4.26 -2.06 9.04
CA VAL A 136 -5.68 -1.75 9.23
C VAL A 136 -6.04 -1.56 10.68
N ARG A 137 -6.96 -0.64 10.95
CA ARG A 137 -7.66 -0.51 12.24
C ARG A 137 -8.65 -1.65 12.43
N ILE A 138 -8.56 -2.29 13.59
CA ILE A 138 -9.37 -3.45 13.98
C ILE A 138 -10.07 -3.20 15.31
N TYR A 139 -11.17 -3.90 15.56
CA TYR A 139 -11.90 -3.86 16.82
C TYR A 139 -11.58 -5.10 17.65
N PHE A 140 -10.82 -4.91 18.73
CA PHE A 140 -10.42 -5.97 19.64
C PHE A 140 -11.29 -5.96 20.90
N SER A 141 -12.02 -7.06 21.13
CA SER A 141 -12.95 -7.20 22.24
C SER A 141 -12.62 -8.43 23.08
N LEU A 142 -12.77 -8.28 24.40
CA LEU A 142 -12.75 -9.38 25.36
C LEU A 142 -14.04 -9.37 26.16
N GLU A 143 -14.46 -10.55 26.62
CA GLU A 143 -15.68 -10.68 27.40
C GLU A 143 -15.64 -9.74 28.63
N ASN A 144 -16.72 -8.99 28.83
CA ASN A 144 -16.88 -8.04 29.93
C ASN A 144 -15.85 -6.88 29.96
N ARG A 145 -15.20 -6.57 28.84
CA ARG A 145 -14.30 -5.41 28.71
C ARG A 145 -14.75 -4.46 27.59
N ALA A 146 -14.24 -3.24 27.65
CA ALA A 146 -14.43 -2.28 26.57
C ALA A 146 -13.68 -2.76 25.31
N THR A 147 -14.25 -2.47 24.14
CA THR A 147 -13.59 -2.71 22.86
C THR A 147 -12.44 -1.73 22.68
N GLU A 148 -11.29 -2.23 22.25
CA GLU A 148 -10.09 -1.48 21.90
C GLU A 148 -9.99 -1.38 20.37
N GLU A 149 -9.58 -0.22 19.86
CA GLU A 149 -9.21 -0.06 18.45
C GLU A 149 -7.69 -0.19 18.34
N LEU A 150 -7.22 -1.15 17.54
CA LEU A 150 -5.80 -1.46 17.40
C LEU A 150 -5.38 -1.42 15.93
N TRP A 151 -4.11 -1.15 15.67
CA TRP A 151 -3.48 -1.42 14.38
C TRP A 151 -3.06 -2.89 14.27
N ALA A 152 -3.35 -3.49 13.12
CA ALA A 152 -2.87 -4.82 12.75
C ALA A 152 -2.54 -4.86 11.26
N ARG A 153 -1.52 -5.64 10.89
CA ARG A 153 -1.11 -5.87 9.50
C ARG A 153 -1.83 -7.09 8.93
N LEU A 154 -2.45 -6.95 7.77
CA LEU A 154 -3.09 -8.06 7.06
C LEU A 154 -2.04 -9.03 6.53
N GLU A 155 -2.18 -10.33 6.82
CA GLU A 155 -1.24 -11.38 6.36
C GLU A 155 -1.84 -12.26 5.26
N ALA A 156 -3.12 -12.59 5.40
CA ALA A 156 -3.86 -13.39 4.43
C ALA A 156 -5.37 -13.27 4.62
N MET A 157 -6.12 -13.63 3.58
CA MET A 157 -7.54 -13.93 3.69
C MET A 157 -7.73 -15.45 3.75
N ILE A 158 -8.48 -15.94 4.74
CA ILE A 158 -8.77 -17.36 4.95
C ILE A 158 -10.29 -17.54 4.87
N GLY A 159 -10.79 -17.90 3.68
CA GLY A 159 -12.23 -17.93 3.44
C GLY A 159 -12.84 -16.52 3.52
N ASN A 160 -13.67 -16.28 4.54
CA ASN A 160 -14.25 -14.96 4.82
C ASN A 160 -13.57 -14.23 6.00
N ASP A 161 -12.55 -14.86 6.60
CA ASP A 161 -11.81 -14.34 7.73
C ASP A 161 -10.46 -13.78 7.27
N PHE A 162 -9.82 -13.02 8.16
CA PHE A 162 -8.56 -12.34 7.90
C PHE A 162 -7.53 -12.79 8.92
N LYS A 163 -6.41 -13.33 8.45
CA LYS A 163 -5.22 -13.52 9.27
C LYS A 163 -4.50 -12.17 9.35
N VAL A 164 -4.16 -11.73 10.55
CA VAL A 164 -3.45 -10.48 10.79
C VAL A 164 -2.33 -10.65 11.81
N CYS A 165 -1.32 -9.80 11.76
CA CYS A 165 -0.31 -9.62 12.80
C CYS A 165 -0.60 -8.35 13.61
N LEU A 166 -0.66 -8.43 14.94
CA LEU A 166 -0.91 -7.27 15.79
C LEU A 166 0.28 -6.29 15.78
N LEU A 167 0.04 -5.03 15.45
CA LEU A 167 1.07 -3.98 15.49
C LEU A 167 1.12 -3.26 16.83
N GLU A 168 0.05 -3.37 17.61
CA GLU A 168 -0.11 -2.83 18.96
C GLU A 168 -0.46 -3.95 19.95
N GLU A 169 -0.07 -3.80 21.21
CA GLU A 169 -0.42 -4.74 22.27
C GLU A 169 -1.77 -4.35 22.89
N PRO A 170 -2.78 -5.25 22.91
CA PRO A 170 -4.06 -4.95 23.56
C PRO A 170 -3.86 -4.78 25.07
N SER A 171 -4.42 -3.72 25.64
CA SER A 171 -4.18 -3.31 27.04
C SER A 171 -4.64 -4.35 28.07
N SER A 172 -5.53 -5.25 27.66
CA SER A 172 -6.33 -6.08 28.55
C SER A 172 -6.31 -7.56 28.20
N SER A 173 -5.32 -8.02 27.44
CA SER A 173 -5.27 -9.39 26.91
C SER A 173 -3.94 -10.10 27.21
N GLU A 174 -3.89 -11.42 26.97
CA GLU A 174 -2.64 -12.19 26.91
C GLU A 174 -1.98 -12.14 25.52
N HIS A 175 -2.58 -11.42 24.57
CA HIS A 175 -2.01 -11.25 23.25
C HIS A 175 -0.95 -10.16 23.24
N HIS A 176 0.05 -10.33 22.37
CA HIS A 176 1.19 -9.42 22.28
C HIS A 176 1.34 -8.84 20.88
N ARG A 177 2.01 -7.69 20.80
CA ARG A 177 2.50 -7.14 19.52
C ARG A 177 3.35 -8.21 18.79
N GLY A 178 3.14 -8.34 17.48
CA GLY A 178 3.78 -9.34 16.64
C GLY A 178 3.04 -10.69 16.61
N GLN A 179 1.98 -10.87 17.41
CA GLN A 179 1.21 -12.10 17.40
C GLN A 179 0.23 -12.14 16.23
N GLU A 180 0.15 -13.29 15.57
CA GLU A 180 -0.84 -13.57 14.55
C GLU A 180 -2.18 -13.99 15.17
N ILE A 181 -3.28 -13.39 14.71
CA ILE A 181 -4.65 -13.72 15.10
C ILE A 181 -5.57 -13.80 13.88
N ILE A 182 -6.76 -14.37 14.07
CA ILE A 182 -7.82 -14.38 13.07
C ILE A 182 -8.86 -13.32 13.44
N LEU A 183 -9.27 -12.54 12.45
CA LEU A 183 -10.35 -11.58 12.54
C LEU A 183 -11.50 -11.96 11.63
N HIS A 184 -12.68 -11.59 12.06
CA HIS A 184 -13.94 -11.83 11.38
C HIS A 184 -14.51 -10.54 10.84
N LEU A 185 -15.10 -10.62 9.65
CA LEU A 185 -15.83 -9.52 9.05
C LEU A 185 -17.20 -9.36 9.73
N LEU A 186 -17.38 -8.25 10.45
CA LEU A 186 -18.65 -7.89 11.06
C LEU A 186 -19.30 -6.73 10.31
N THR A 187 -20.63 -6.67 10.37
CA THR A 187 -21.39 -5.49 9.90
C THR A 187 -22.00 -4.80 11.10
N LYS A 188 -21.59 -3.56 11.35
CA LYS A 188 -22.14 -2.67 12.36
C LYS A 188 -23.60 -2.32 12.03
N LYS A 189 -24.34 -1.81 13.02
CA LYS A 189 -25.75 -1.39 12.86
C LYS A 189 -25.97 -0.34 11.78
N ASP A 190 -24.98 0.51 11.55
CA ASP A 190 -24.98 1.55 10.52
C ASP A 190 -24.62 1.00 9.12
N GLY A 191 -24.41 -0.32 8.99
CA GLY A 191 -24.04 -0.99 7.75
C GLY A 191 -22.54 -1.00 7.45
N LYS A 192 -21.70 -0.35 8.29
CA LYS A 192 -20.25 -0.36 8.09
C LYS A 192 -19.66 -1.73 8.37
N LYS A 193 -18.69 -2.13 7.56
CA LYS A 193 -17.97 -3.39 7.72
C LYS A 193 -16.71 -3.15 8.52
N VAL A 194 -16.45 -3.98 9.54
CA VAL A 194 -15.26 -3.89 10.39
C VAL A 194 -14.65 -5.26 10.60
N LEU A 195 -13.37 -5.29 10.94
CA LEU A 195 -12.67 -6.51 11.34
C LEU A 195 -12.62 -6.59 12.87
N SER A 196 -12.97 -7.75 13.43
CA SER A 196 -12.93 -7.98 14.88
C SER A 196 -12.52 -9.40 15.24
N ASN A 197 -11.86 -9.57 16.40
CA ASN A 197 -11.47 -10.88 16.92
C ASN A 197 -12.66 -11.70 17.46
N VAL A 198 -13.84 -11.08 17.61
CA VAL A 198 -15.05 -11.76 18.07
C VAL A 198 -15.92 -12.17 16.90
N GLN A 199 -16.34 -13.44 16.87
CA GLN A 199 -17.45 -13.87 16.02
C GLN A 199 -18.78 -13.49 16.66
N VAL A 200 -19.68 -12.91 15.88
CA VAL A 200 -21.06 -12.73 16.32
C VAL A 200 -21.91 -13.80 15.63
N GLU A 201 -22.55 -14.66 16.42
CA GLU A 201 -23.53 -15.59 15.88
C GLU A 201 -24.65 -14.81 15.17
N ARG A 202 -25.03 -15.25 13.97
CA ARG A 202 -26.08 -14.61 13.15
C ARG A 202 -27.33 -14.37 14.00
N GLY A 203 -27.61 -13.10 14.30
CA GLY A 203 -28.81 -12.68 15.04
C GLY A 203 -28.56 -11.84 16.29
N ASN A 204 -27.32 -11.78 16.79
CA ASN A 204 -26.94 -10.81 17.82
C ASN A 204 -26.25 -9.61 17.16
N ASP A 205 -26.66 -8.40 17.53
CA ASP A 205 -26.00 -7.19 17.04
C ASP A 205 -24.68 -6.96 17.79
N PHE A 206 -23.58 -6.71 17.07
CA PHE A 206 -22.38 -6.15 17.67
C PHE A 206 -22.68 -4.72 18.14
N LYS A 207 -22.62 -4.49 19.45
CA LYS A 207 -22.70 -3.14 20.03
C LYS A 207 -21.28 -2.63 20.24
N VAL A 208 -20.89 -1.63 19.46
CA VAL A 208 -19.79 -0.72 19.77
C VAL A 208 -20.36 0.42 20.61
#